data_AF-A0A816ZH89-F1
#
_entry.id   AF-A0A816ZH89-F1
#
_cell.length_a   1.000
_cell.length_b   1.000
_cell.length_c   1.000
_cell.angle_alpha   90.00
_cell.angle_beta   90.00
_cell.angle_gamma   90.00
#
_symmetry.space_group_name_H-M   'P 1'
#
loop_
_entity.id
_entity.type
_entity.pdbx_description
1 polymer ?
#
loop_
_entity_poly.entity_id
_entity_poly.type
_entity_poly.pdbx_seq_one_letter_code
_entity_poly.pdbx_strand_id
1 'polypeptide(L)' 'MEWCEPGDIMIVDRGFRDIVEAFSDLGYEPKMPIYLTKGQKQHTTNEANEARL' A
#
# COMPACT_ATOMS: atom_id res chain seq x y z
N MET A 1 20.39 -15.60 1.27
CA MET A 1 19.12 -15.21 1.88
C MET A 1 18.62 -14.07 1.03
N GLU A 2 17.66 -14.35 0.14
CA GLU A 2 16.98 -13.28 -0.59
C GLU A 2 16.07 -12.56 0.39
N TRP A 3 16.12 -11.23 0.39
CA TRP A 3 15.33 -10.39 1.30
C TRP A 3 13.88 -10.23 0.83
N CYS A 4 13.62 -10.56 -0.43
CA CYS A 4 12.32 -10.50 -1.08
C CYS A 4 12.31 -11.48 -2.25
N GLU A 5 11.16 -12.12 -2.48
CA GLU A 5 10.91 -13.04 -3.58
C GLU A 5 9.79 -12.52 -4.50
N PRO A 6 9.73 -12.98 -5.76
CA PRO A 6 8.64 -12.63 -6.66
C PRO A 6 7.27 -12.99 -6.06
N GLY A 7 6.39 -12.00 -5.95
CA GLY A 7 5.05 -12.14 -5.35
C GLY A 7 4.94 -11.60 -3.93
N ASP A 8 6.04 -11.18 -3.31
CA ASP A 8 5.99 -10.46 -2.03
C ASP A 8 5.26 -9.11 -2.17
N ILE A 9 4.48 -8.77 -1.14
CA ILE A 9 3.76 -7.50 -1.07
C ILE A 9 4.62 -6.47 -0.35
N MET A 10 4.85 -5.34 -1.02
CA MET A 10 5.63 -4.24 -0.45
C MET A 10 4.69 -3.27 0.27
N ILE A 11 4.72 -3.26 1.60
CA ILE A 11 3.97 -2.28 2.39
C ILE A 11 4.79 -1.00 2.52
N VAL A 12 4.26 0.08 1.98
CA VAL A 12 4.90 1.40 1.99
C VAL A 12 4.25 2.27 3.05
N ASP A 13 5.04 2.73 4.03
CA ASP A 13 4.57 3.70 5.01
C ASP A 13 4.35 5.08 4.37
N ARG A 14 3.47 5.86 4.99
CA ARG A 14 2.96 7.16 4.54
C ARG A 14 4.06 8.18 4.26
N GLY A 15 5.19 8.09 4.96
CA GLY A 15 6.34 8.97 4.75
C GLY A 15 7.10 8.73 3.44
N PHE A 16 6.83 7.61 2.76
CA PHE A 16 7.57 7.15 1.57
C PHE A 16 6.66 6.99 0.35
N ARG A 17 5.55 7.75 0.27
CA ARG A 17 4.60 7.66 -0.84
C ARG A 17 5.25 7.88 -2.22
N ASP A 18 6.29 8.70 -2.26
CA ASP A 18 7.06 9.00 -3.47
C ASP A 18 7.70 7.76 -4.11
N ILE A 19 7.94 6.69 -3.36
CA ILE A 19 8.55 5.46 -3.91
C ILE A 19 7.55 4.49 -4.54
N VAL A 20 6.24 4.73 -4.40
CA VAL A 20 5.21 3.81 -4.89
C VAL A 20 5.28 3.63 -6.41
N GLU A 21 5.50 4.71 -7.15
CA GLU A 21 5.64 4.65 -8.60
C GLU A 21 6.89 3.87 -8.99
N ALA A 22 8.02 4.14 -8.33
CA ALA A 22 9.27 3.42 -8.56
C ALA A 22 9.15 1.90 -8.26
N PHE A 23 8.43 1.51 -7.21
CA PHE A 23 8.20 0.09 -6.92
C PHE A 23 7.31 -0.58 -7.95
N SER A 24 6.30 0.14 -8.46
CA SER A 24 5.44 -0.34 -9.53
C SER A 24 6.23 -0.55 -10.83
N ASP A 25 7.12 0.39 -11.18
CA ASP A 25 7.99 0.30 -12.36
C ASP A 25 9.00 -0.86 -12.28
N LEU A 26 9.40 -1.23 -11.06
CA LEU A 26 10.26 -2.38 -10.79
C LEU A 26 9.50 -3.72 -10.80
N GLY A 27 8.17 -3.70 -10.99
CA GLY A 27 7.33 -4.88 -11.06
C GLY A 27 6.84 -5.40 -9.70
N TYR A 28 7.02 -4.62 -8.62
CA TYR A 28 6.44 -4.93 -7.32
C TYR A 28 4.99 -4.44 -7.23
N GLU A 29 4.23 -5.01 -6.29
CA GLU A 29 2.89 -4.52 -5.94
C GLU A 29 2.95 -3.74 -4.62
N PRO A 30 3.22 -2.42 -4.66
CA PRO A 30 3.21 -1.59 -3.46
C PRO A 30 1.80 -1.37 -2.95
N LYS A 31 1.59 -1.59 -1.65
CA LYS A 31 0.36 -1.26 -0.92
C LYS A 31 0.62 -0.12 0.05
N MET A 32 -0.33 0.80 0.15
CA MET A 32 -0.32 1.88 1.13
C MET A 32 -1.61 1.87 1.95
N PRO A 33 -1.55 2.29 3.23
CA PRO A 33 -2.75 2.54 4.01
C PRO A 33 -3.65 3.59 3.33
N ILE A 34 -4.93 3.25 3.21
CA ILE A 34 -5.94 4.10 2.57
C ILE A 34 -6.31 5.25 3.50
N TYR A 35 -6.54 6.43 2.94
CA TYR A 35 -6.97 7.62 3.70
C TYR A 35 -8.48 7.75 3.66
N LEU A 36 -9.05 8.26 4.75
CA LEU A 36 -10.38 8.85 4.69
C LEU A 36 -10.34 10.09 3.80
N THR A 37 -11.22 10.13 2.81
CA THR A 37 -11.38 11.32 1.98
C THR A 37 -12.14 12.41 2.75
N LYS A 38 -12.06 13.66 2.29
CA LYS A 38 -12.71 14.78 2.96
C LYS A 38 -14.23 14.55 3.05
N GLY A 39 -14.76 14.56 4.27
CA GLY A 39 -16.18 14.29 4.55
C GLY A 39 -16.49 12.83 4.87
N GLN A 40 -15.52 11.94 4.68
CA GLN A 40 -15.64 10.53 5.04
C GLN A 40 -15.25 10.34 6.51
N LYS A 41 -16.16 9.75 7.30
CA LYS A 41 -15.92 9.48 8.73
C LYS A 41 -15.36 8.07 8.99
N GLN A 42 -15.53 7.15 8.03
CA GLN A 42 -15.10 5.76 8.13
C GLN A 42 -14.76 5.20 6.75
N HIS A 43 -13.90 4.18 6.73
CA HIS A 43 -13.61 3.43 5.52
C HIS A 43 -14.84 2.67 5.05
N THR A 44 -14.93 2.43 3.74
CA THR A 44 -15.84 1.39 3.24
C THR A 44 -15.39 0.02 3.76
N THR A 45 -16.27 -0.99 3.71
CA THR A 45 -15.91 -2.37 4.08
C THR A 45 -14.67 -2.86 3.32
N ASN A 46 -14.56 -2.52 2.03
CA ASN A 46 -13.42 -2.92 1.21
C ASN A 46 -12.14 -2.21 1.65
N GLU A 47 -12.17 -0.89 1.80
CA GLU A 47 -11.02 -0.11 2.27
C GLU A 47 -10.57 -0.52 3.68
N ALA A 48 -11.52 -0.84 4.56
CA ALA A 48 -11.24 -1.31 5.91
C ALA A 48 -10.58 -2.69 5.91
N ASN A 49 -10.93 -3.57 4.97
CA ASN A 49 -10.28 -4.86 4.80
C ASN A 49 -8.87 -4.72 4.23
N GLU A 50 -8.68 -3.82 3.25
CA GLU A 50 -7.37 -3.53 2.66
C GLU A 50 -6.42 -2.85 3.65
N ALA A 51 -6.93 -2.06 4.60
CA ALA A 51 -6.13 -1.44 5.65
C ALA A 51 -5.64 -2.42 6.74
N ARG A 52 -6.06 -3.70 6.70
CA ARG A 52 -5.64 -4.74 7.67
C ARG A 52 -4.50 -5.62 7.15
N LEU A 53 -3.96 -5.30 5.98
CA LEU A 53 -2.73 -5.89 5.44
C LEU A 53 -1.53 -5.49 6.29
#